data_AF-A0A3N4KGC6-F1
#
_entry.id   AF-A0A3N4KGC6-F1
#
_cell.length_a   1.000
_cell.length_b   1.000
_cell.length_c   1.000
_cell.angle_alpha   90.00
_cell.angle_beta   90.00
_cell.angle_gamma   90.00
#
_symmetry.space_group_name_H-M   'P 1'
#
loop_
_entity.id
_entity.type
_entity.pdbx_description
1 polymer ?
#
loop_
_entity_poly.entity_id
_entity_poly.type
_entity_poly.pdbx_seq_one_letter_code
_entity_poly.pdbx_strand_id
1 'polypeptide(L)'
;MDTGVLAEPHPSIAHEEYYKHIHDELLEPQRMKQLLAWCGRKALTPKDGKVGDATAAAVARIIEEEVLSDVLSNPGLSSWFNREDSQPSTVIKKPNPRNIDNLAKVEAIEASLKKLLAEKATWRSLLKTDVKATLSLAGGPDMNKLLQPSESAFASSSRSQDLLAEARSLVKQHSGEIEFQVDQLADGIHKLDHYGKAADRLAGRILEDAEAALAVREAKVRVEAGTGKLPLMEVLRSLARLER
;
A
#
# COMPACT_ATOMS: atom_id res chain seq x y z
N MET A 1 50.94 0.99 -1.06
CA MET A 1 50.17 -0.09 -1.71
C MET A 1 49.89 -1.12 -0.65
N ASP A 2 48.66 -1.18 -0.17
CA ASP A 2 48.15 -2.28 0.65
C ASP A 2 46.64 -2.29 0.48
N THR A 3 46.20 -2.82 -0.65
CA THR A 3 44.81 -3.22 -0.86
C THR A 3 44.63 -4.56 -0.17
N GLY A 4 44.55 -4.52 1.17
CA GLY A 4 44.18 -5.67 1.98
C GLY A 4 42.91 -6.30 1.40
N VAL A 5 43.04 -7.57 1.05
CA VAL A 5 42.10 -8.35 0.25
C VAL A 5 40.67 -8.21 0.79
N LEU A 6 39.80 -7.57 0.00
CA LEU A 6 38.35 -7.50 0.22
C LEU A 6 37.71 -8.86 -0.09
N ALA A 7 38.05 -9.89 0.69
CA ALA A 7 37.32 -11.14 0.65
C ALA A 7 35.89 -10.87 1.13
N GLU A 8 34.90 -11.27 0.34
CA GLU A 8 33.50 -10.99 0.67
C GLU A 8 32.98 -11.97 1.72
N PRO A 9 32.21 -11.50 2.72
CA PRO A 9 31.50 -12.39 3.62
C PRO A 9 30.55 -13.27 2.82
N HIS A 10 30.47 -14.55 3.18
CA HIS A 10 29.55 -15.48 2.54
C HIS A 10 28.10 -14.95 2.60
N PRO A 11 27.26 -15.15 1.56
CA PRO A 11 25.90 -14.58 1.48
C PRO A 11 24.98 -14.92 2.67
N SER A 12 25.28 -15.98 3.41
CA SER A 12 24.54 -16.42 4.60
C SER A 12 24.77 -15.56 5.84
N ILE A 13 25.79 -14.69 5.85
CA ILE A 13 26.12 -13.86 7.00
C ILE A 13 25.20 -12.63 7.00
N ALA A 14 24.54 -12.38 8.13
CA ALA A 14 23.71 -11.21 8.33
C ALA A 14 24.58 -9.94 8.27
N HIS A 15 24.03 -8.86 7.71
CA HIS A 15 24.77 -7.59 7.58
C HIS A 15 25.16 -6.99 8.94
N GLU A 16 24.40 -7.32 9.98
CA GLU A 16 24.67 -6.96 11.37
C GLU A 16 25.95 -7.59 11.91
N GLU A 17 26.44 -8.71 11.34
CA GLU A 17 27.58 -9.45 11.87
C GLU A 17 28.89 -9.18 11.13
N TYR A 18 28.86 -8.37 10.07
CA TYR A 18 30.03 -8.10 9.23
C TYR A 18 31.22 -7.54 10.02
N TYR A 19 30.98 -6.73 11.05
CA TYR A 19 32.07 -6.19 11.87
C TYR A 19 32.90 -7.27 12.60
N LYS A 20 32.31 -8.45 12.90
CA LYS A 20 32.99 -9.56 13.59
C LYS A 20 34.01 -10.26 12.70
N HIS A 21 33.86 -10.15 11.38
CA HIS A 21 34.67 -10.86 10.39
C HIS A 21 35.81 -10.00 9.82
N ILE A 22 35.99 -8.79 10.34
CA ILE A 22 37.08 -7.89 9.94
C ILE A 22 38.26 -8.11 10.92
N HIS A 23 39.46 -8.25 10.39
CA HIS A 23 40.67 -8.41 11.19
C HIS A 23 40.87 -7.21 12.13
N ASP A 24 41.21 -7.49 13.39
CA ASP A 24 41.37 -6.47 14.44
C ASP A 24 42.69 -5.70 14.33
N GLU A 25 43.66 -6.23 13.59
CA GLU A 25 44.96 -5.58 13.34
C GLU A 25 44.87 -4.40 12.37
N LEU A 26 43.73 -4.22 11.69
CA LEU A 26 43.52 -3.16 10.72
C LEU A 26 43.11 -1.85 11.41
N LEU A 27 43.61 -0.72 10.91
CA LEU A 27 43.29 0.58 11.48
C LEU A 27 41.78 0.88 11.36
N GLU A 28 41.17 1.53 12.34
CA GLU A 28 39.72 1.75 12.39
C GLU A 28 39.12 2.37 11.11
N PRO A 29 39.75 3.35 10.42
CA PRO A 29 39.27 3.84 9.13
C PRO A 29 39.29 2.77 8.02
N GLN A 30 40.26 1.87 8.04
CA GLN A 30 40.37 0.77 7.08
C GLN A 30 39.31 -0.30 7.37
N ARG A 31 39.02 -0.58 8.64
CA ARG A 31 37.90 -1.44 9.06
C ARG A 31 36.56 -0.86 8.60
N MET A 32 36.36 0.45 8.77
CA MET A 32 35.17 1.15 8.28
C MET A 32 35.03 1.06 6.76
N LYS A 33 36.12 1.30 6.02
CA LYS A 33 36.16 1.16 4.56
C LYS A 33 35.74 -0.25 4.11
N GLN A 34 36.27 -1.28 4.76
CA GLN A 34 35.93 -2.67 4.46
C GLN A 34 34.47 -2.99 4.75
N LEU A 35 33.95 -2.52 5.89
CA LEU A 35 32.54 -2.69 6.27
C LEU A 35 31.60 -2.00 5.26
N LEU A 36 31.88 -0.75 4.90
CA LEU A 36 31.09 0.02 3.92
C LEU A 36 31.12 -0.64 2.54
N ALA A 37 32.26 -1.17 2.13
CA ALA A 37 32.38 -1.89 0.86
C ALA A 37 31.51 -3.16 0.84
N TRP A 38 31.53 -3.95 1.91
CA TRP A 38 30.70 -5.16 2.02
C TRP A 38 29.20 -4.83 2.07
N CYS A 39 28.81 -3.83 2.86
CA CYS A 39 27.41 -3.37 2.93
C CYS A 39 26.93 -2.78 1.60
N GLY A 40 27.77 -2.00 0.93
CA GLY A 40 27.51 -1.44 -0.39
C GLY A 40 27.27 -2.53 -1.42
N ARG A 41 28.21 -3.47 -1.59
CA ARG A 41 28.06 -4.57 -2.56
C ARG A 41 26.81 -5.43 -2.32
N LYS A 42 26.48 -5.71 -1.06
CA LYS A 42 25.23 -6.39 -0.72
C LYS A 42 23.99 -5.56 -1.07
N ALA A 43 24.03 -4.24 -0.88
CA ALA A 43 22.93 -3.36 -1.25
C ALA A 43 22.70 -3.29 -2.77
N LEU A 44 23.78 -3.40 -3.57
CA LEU A 44 23.72 -3.47 -5.03
C LEU A 44 23.15 -4.81 -5.55
N THR A 45 23.13 -5.87 -4.72
CA THR A 45 22.47 -7.12 -5.13
C THR A 45 20.99 -6.83 -5.40
N PRO A 46 20.44 -7.33 -6.53
CA PRO A 46 19.08 -7.00 -6.92
C PRO A 46 18.12 -7.44 -5.83
N LYS A 47 17.39 -6.48 -5.24
CA LYS A 47 16.25 -6.80 -4.39
C LYS A 47 15.13 -7.27 -5.30
N ASP A 48 14.96 -8.59 -5.36
CA ASP A 48 13.87 -9.25 -6.07
C ASP A 48 12.52 -8.74 -5.54
N GLY A 49 11.94 -7.72 -6.19
CA GLY A 49 10.60 -7.25 -5.81
C GLY A 49 10.23 -5.78 -6.02
N LYS A 50 11.08 -4.91 -6.59
CA LYS A 50 10.64 -3.53 -6.89
C LYS A 50 10.37 -3.31 -8.39
N VAL A 51 9.09 -3.27 -8.72
CA VAL A 51 8.53 -2.76 -9.98
C VAL A 51 8.63 -1.23 -9.95
N GLY A 52 9.71 -0.69 -10.51
CA GLY A 52 9.88 0.75 -10.76
C GLY A 52 10.41 0.96 -12.17
N ASP A 53 10.48 2.22 -12.62
CA ASP A 53 10.99 2.59 -13.95
C ASP A 53 12.37 1.96 -14.18
N ALA A 54 12.46 1.03 -15.13
CA ALA A 54 13.67 0.25 -15.39
C ALA A 54 14.88 1.14 -15.74
N THR A 55 14.62 2.27 -16.41
CA THR A 55 15.63 3.28 -16.75
C THR A 55 16.17 3.99 -15.51
N ALA A 56 15.29 4.41 -14.60
CA ALA A 56 15.69 5.05 -13.34
C ALA A 56 16.48 4.07 -12.45
N ALA A 57 16.08 2.80 -12.42
CA ALA A 57 16.81 1.75 -11.71
C ALA A 57 18.20 1.51 -12.30
N ALA A 58 18.35 1.52 -13.64
CA ALA A 58 19.64 1.38 -14.30
C ALA A 58 20.57 2.57 -14.00
N VAL A 59 20.05 3.80 -14.08
CA VAL A 59 20.81 5.02 -13.73
C VAL A 59 21.22 5.01 -12.26
N ALA A 60 20.32 4.61 -11.36
CA ALA A 60 20.63 4.49 -9.94
C ALA A 60 21.78 3.51 -9.68
N ARG A 61 21.80 2.34 -10.37
CA ARG A 61 22.90 1.38 -10.25
C ARG A 61 24.24 1.95 -10.66
N ILE A 62 24.30 2.68 -11.78
CA ILE A 62 25.54 3.32 -12.24
C ILE A 62 26.05 4.29 -11.18
N ILE A 63 25.17 5.12 -10.60
CA ILE A 63 25.52 6.08 -9.55
C ILE A 63 25.97 5.34 -8.26
N GLU A 64 25.27 4.27 -7.87
CA GLU A 64 25.63 3.48 -6.69
C GLU A 64 27.01 2.81 -6.84
N GLU A 65 27.35 2.30 -8.02
CA GLU A 65 28.66 1.74 -8.35
C GLU A 65 29.76 2.81 -8.31
N GLU A 66 29.49 3.98 -8.89
CA GLU A 66 30.41 5.13 -8.86
C GLU A 66 30.69 5.58 -7.42
N VAL A 67 29.64 5.75 -6.61
CA VAL A 67 29.79 6.13 -5.19
C VAL A 67 30.57 5.07 -4.40
N LEU A 68 30.33 3.78 -4.65
CA LEU A 68 31.09 2.71 -4.00
C LEU A 68 32.57 2.77 -4.41
N SER A 69 32.85 3.02 -5.69
CA SER A 69 34.20 3.19 -6.20
C SER A 69 34.92 4.40 -5.59
N ASP A 70 34.20 5.49 -5.36
CA ASP A 70 34.70 6.71 -4.72
C ASP A 70 35.03 6.50 -3.25
N VAL A 71 34.18 5.78 -2.51
CA VAL A 71 34.44 5.40 -1.11
C VAL A 71 35.67 4.49 -1.01
N LEU A 72 35.92 3.66 -2.03
CA LEU A 72 37.09 2.80 -2.08
C LEU A 72 38.37 3.53 -2.51
N SER A 73 38.27 4.54 -3.37
CA SER A 73 39.43 5.29 -3.89
C SER A 73 39.87 6.39 -2.92
N ASN A 74 38.92 7.06 -2.27
CA ASN A 74 39.18 8.22 -1.42
C ASN A 74 39.17 7.86 0.08
N PRO A 75 40.33 7.85 0.76
CA PRO A 75 40.39 7.56 2.21
C PRO A 75 39.73 8.67 3.05
N GLY A 76 39.52 9.87 2.50
CA GLY A 76 38.83 10.96 3.18
C GLY A 76 37.33 10.73 3.38
N LEU A 77 36.69 9.91 2.52
CA LEU A 77 35.27 9.56 2.66
C LEU A 77 35.02 8.48 3.72
N SER A 78 36.03 7.67 4.03
CA SER A 78 35.96 6.61 5.07
C SER A 78 36.58 7.03 6.41
N SER A 79 37.40 8.08 6.42
CA SER A 79 38.01 8.62 7.63
C SER A 79 37.09 9.61 8.33
N TRP A 80 36.71 9.29 9.56
CA TRP A 80 35.99 10.19 10.46
C TRP A 80 36.92 10.88 11.48
N PHE A 81 38.22 10.54 11.48
CA PHE A 81 39.25 11.16 12.33
C PHE A 81 39.49 12.64 12.00
N ASN A 82 39.21 13.05 10.76
CA ASN A 82 39.37 14.42 10.29
C ASN A 82 38.04 15.20 10.30
N ARG A 83 37.04 14.76 11.08
CA ARG A 83 35.75 15.47 11.15
C ARG A 83 35.94 16.78 11.89
N GLU A 84 36.07 17.87 11.16
CA GLU A 84 35.86 19.20 11.72
C GLU A 84 34.42 19.27 12.24
N ASP A 85 34.20 19.81 13.45
CA ASP A 85 32.86 20.11 14.00
C ASP A 85 32.22 21.31 13.25
N SER A 86 32.29 21.29 11.92
CA SER A 86 31.73 22.28 11.01
C SER A 86 30.22 22.10 10.93
N GLN A 87 29.50 23.22 10.81
CA GLN A 87 28.04 23.22 10.74
C GLN A 87 27.57 22.31 9.59
N PRO A 88 26.53 21.48 9.80
CA PRO A 88 26.05 20.57 8.77
C PRO A 88 25.68 21.36 7.52
N SER A 89 26.26 20.96 6.38
CA SER A 89 25.94 21.58 5.09
C SER A 89 24.44 21.50 4.81
N THR A 90 23.89 22.51 4.14
CA THR A 90 22.46 22.58 3.84
C THR A 90 22.07 21.46 2.87
N VAL A 91 21.55 20.35 3.41
CA VAL A 91 21.06 19.21 2.62
C VAL A 91 19.85 19.65 1.79
N ILE A 92 19.95 19.53 0.46
CA ILE A 92 18.83 19.75 -0.46
C ILE A 92 17.82 18.61 -0.24
N LYS A 93 16.70 18.92 0.42
CA LYS A 93 15.65 17.94 0.74
C LYS A 93 14.75 17.74 -0.49
N LYS A 94 14.67 16.51 -0.99
CA LYS A 94 13.65 16.15 -1.98
C LYS A 94 12.24 16.34 -1.37
N PRO A 95 11.26 16.85 -2.12
CA PRO A 95 9.90 16.97 -1.62
C PRO A 95 9.34 15.58 -1.28
N ASN A 96 8.53 15.52 -0.22
CA ASN A 96 7.87 14.27 0.19
C ASN A 96 6.99 13.76 -0.97
N PRO A 97 7.08 12.46 -1.37
CA PRO A 97 6.26 11.91 -2.44
C PRO A 97 4.75 12.15 -2.24
N ARG A 98 4.28 12.08 -0.98
CA ARG A 98 2.87 12.36 -0.66
C ARG A 98 2.46 13.79 -0.99
N ASN A 99 3.40 14.75 -0.93
CA ASN A 99 3.12 16.13 -1.29
C ASN A 99 2.90 16.26 -2.79
N ILE A 100 3.68 15.55 -3.60
CA ILE A 100 3.55 15.51 -5.06
C ILE A 100 2.19 14.90 -5.45
N ASP A 101 1.84 13.75 -4.85
CA ASP A 101 0.56 13.09 -5.10
C ASP A 101 -0.64 13.97 -4.68
N ASN A 102 -0.52 14.68 -3.56
CA ASN A 102 -1.55 15.59 -3.08
C ASN A 102 -1.71 16.78 -4.03
N LEU A 103 -0.61 17.36 -4.53
CA LEU A 103 -0.66 18.44 -5.52
C LEU A 103 -1.38 17.98 -6.80
N ALA A 104 -1.03 16.82 -7.33
CA ALA A 104 -1.70 16.26 -8.52
C ALA A 104 -3.21 16.02 -8.28
N LYS A 105 -3.59 15.56 -7.10
CA LYS A 105 -5.01 15.39 -6.72
C LYS A 105 -5.74 16.73 -6.61
N VAL A 106 -5.10 17.75 -6.04
CA VAL A 106 -5.67 19.09 -5.93
C VAL A 106 -5.95 19.64 -7.32
N GLU A 107 -4.99 19.55 -8.25
CA GLU A 107 -5.17 20.00 -9.63
C GLU A 107 -6.33 19.28 -10.34
N ALA A 108 -6.43 17.95 -10.17
CA ALA A 108 -7.52 17.16 -10.74
C ALA A 108 -8.89 17.55 -10.16
N ILE A 109 -8.97 17.77 -8.84
CA ILE A 109 -10.21 18.18 -8.17
C ILE A 109 -10.60 19.60 -8.62
N GLU A 110 -9.66 20.53 -8.70
CA GLU A 110 -9.92 21.89 -9.17
C GLU A 110 -10.44 21.91 -10.61
N ALA A 111 -9.90 21.07 -11.50
CA ALA A 111 -10.40 20.93 -12.86
C ALA A 111 -11.85 20.40 -12.87
N SER A 112 -12.15 19.39 -12.04
CA SER A 112 -13.51 18.85 -11.90
C SER A 112 -14.49 19.90 -11.36
N LEU A 113 -14.05 20.71 -10.39
CA LEU A 113 -14.82 21.78 -9.77
C LEU A 113 -15.16 22.86 -10.81
N LYS A 114 -14.19 23.28 -11.63
CA LYS A 114 -14.42 24.24 -12.73
C LYS A 114 -15.47 23.73 -13.71
N LYS A 115 -15.43 22.45 -14.08
CA LYS A 115 -16.43 21.82 -14.96
C LYS A 115 -17.83 21.82 -14.32
N LEU A 116 -17.94 21.35 -13.08
CA LEU A 116 -19.21 21.30 -12.35
C LEU A 116 -19.82 22.69 -12.12
N LEU A 117 -18.98 23.72 -11.89
CA LEU A 117 -19.47 25.10 -11.78
C LEU A 117 -20.01 25.64 -13.10
N ALA A 118 -19.36 25.32 -14.23
CA ALA A 118 -19.85 25.66 -15.55
C ALA A 118 -21.20 24.99 -15.83
N GLU A 119 -21.33 23.69 -15.57
CA GLU A 119 -22.60 22.97 -15.69
C GLU A 119 -23.67 23.57 -14.78
N LYS A 120 -23.34 23.87 -13.52
CA LYS A 120 -24.28 24.51 -12.60
C LYS A 120 -24.74 25.88 -13.11
N ALA A 121 -23.86 26.64 -13.76
CA ALA A 121 -24.22 27.90 -14.38
C ALA A 121 -25.18 27.72 -15.56
N THR A 122 -24.93 26.73 -16.44
CA THR A 122 -25.82 26.43 -17.57
C THR A 122 -27.20 25.95 -17.09
N TRP A 123 -27.25 25.08 -16.08
CA TRP A 123 -28.51 24.65 -15.48
C TRP A 123 -29.29 25.81 -14.87
N ARG A 124 -28.60 26.74 -14.18
CA ARG A 124 -29.26 27.93 -13.63
C ARG A 124 -29.75 28.89 -14.70
N SER A 125 -29.05 29.03 -15.83
CA SER A 125 -29.57 29.84 -16.94
C SER A 125 -30.81 29.21 -17.55
N LEU A 126 -30.84 27.89 -17.74
CA LEU A 126 -32.01 27.18 -18.25
C LEU A 126 -33.22 27.34 -17.32
N LEU A 127 -33.02 27.23 -16.01
CA LEU A 127 -34.09 27.41 -15.03
C LEU A 127 -34.63 28.86 -15.03
N LYS A 128 -33.76 29.86 -15.24
CA LYS A 128 -34.19 31.26 -15.38
C LYS A 128 -34.96 31.51 -16.68
N THR A 129 -34.70 30.73 -17.73
CA THR A 129 -35.38 30.88 -19.02
C THR A 129 -36.78 30.27 -19.07
N ASP A 130 -37.32 29.77 -17.95
CA ASP A 130 -38.61 29.08 -17.92
C ASP A 130 -39.64 29.82 -17.06
N VAL A 131 -40.44 30.70 -17.69
CA VAL A 131 -41.92 30.83 -17.58
C VAL A 131 -42.38 31.81 -18.68
N LYS A 132 -42.38 31.37 -19.93
CA LYS A 132 -43.27 31.93 -20.97
C LYS A 132 -43.75 30.85 -21.94
N ALA A 133 -43.90 29.62 -21.44
CA ALA A 133 -44.68 28.58 -22.08
C ALA A 133 -46.10 28.56 -21.50
N THR A 134 -46.78 29.70 -21.46
CA THR A 134 -48.25 29.70 -21.53
C THR A 134 -48.63 29.51 -23.00
N LEU A 135 -48.39 28.32 -23.53
CA LEU A 135 -49.18 27.83 -24.65
C LEU A 135 -50.54 27.45 -24.06
N SER A 136 -51.39 28.46 -23.90
CA SER A 136 -52.82 28.24 -23.70
C SER A 136 -53.35 27.59 -24.98
N LEU A 137 -53.40 26.25 -25.00
CA LEU A 137 -54.19 25.52 -25.99
C LEU A 137 -55.64 25.44 -25.49
N ALA A 138 -56.25 26.60 -25.24
CA ALA A 138 -57.68 26.70 -25.08
C ALA A 138 -58.29 26.79 -26.49
N GLY A 139 -58.57 25.62 -27.08
CA GLY A 139 -59.28 25.46 -28.34
C GLY A 139 -58.40 25.62 -29.59
N GLY A 140 -57.95 24.50 -30.15
CA GLY A 140 -57.23 24.49 -31.44
C GLY A 140 -57.46 23.17 -32.19
N PRO A 141 -57.66 23.21 -33.52
CA PRO A 141 -58.15 22.09 -34.33
C PRO A 141 -57.14 20.93 -34.43
N ASP A 142 -57.63 19.77 -34.87
CA ASP A 142 -56.86 18.53 -35.08
C ASP A 142 -55.41 18.77 -35.54
N MET A 143 -54.48 18.55 -34.62
CA MET A 143 -53.04 18.79 -34.80
C MET A 143 -52.41 17.94 -35.91
N ASN A 144 -53.09 16.87 -36.34
CA ASN A 144 -52.68 16.03 -37.46
C ASN A 144 -52.77 16.74 -38.82
N LYS A 145 -53.52 17.84 -38.94
CA LYS A 145 -53.61 18.63 -40.19
C LYS A 145 -52.52 19.69 -40.32
N LEU A 146 -51.77 19.96 -39.25
CA LEU A 146 -50.72 20.98 -39.19
C LEU A 146 -49.31 20.42 -39.35
N LEU A 147 -49.16 19.09 -39.33
CA LEU A 147 -47.90 18.40 -39.55
C LEU A 147 -47.72 18.10 -41.04
N GLN A 148 -46.50 18.25 -41.57
CA GLN A 148 -46.20 17.76 -42.91
C GLN A 148 -46.35 16.22 -42.96
N PRO A 149 -46.65 15.60 -44.12
CA PRO A 149 -46.84 14.16 -44.20
C PRO A 149 -45.68 13.34 -43.63
N SER A 150 -44.43 13.81 -43.79
CA SER A 150 -43.23 13.22 -43.20
C SER A 150 -43.18 13.32 -41.67
N GLU A 151 -43.67 14.42 -41.09
CA GLU A 151 -43.68 14.67 -39.65
C GLU A 151 -44.77 13.86 -38.94
N SER A 152 -45.93 13.68 -39.57
CA SER A 152 -46.97 12.77 -39.07
C SER A 152 -46.53 11.30 -39.13
N ALA A 153 -45.74 10.91 -40.15
CA ALA A 153 -45.15 9.58 -40.26
C ALA A 153 -44.09 9.36 -39.18
N PHE A 154 -43.27 10.39 -38.90
CA PHE A 154 -42.30 10.35 -37.80
C PHE A 154 -42.97 10.29 -36.42
N ALA A 155 -44.02 11.07 -36.17
CA ALA A 155 -44.78 11.02 -34.92
C ALA A 155 -45.48 9.66 -34.71
N SER A 156 -46.00 9.08 -35.79
CA SER A 156 -46.57 7.72 -35.78
C SER A 156 -45.49 6.64 -35.60
N SER A 157 -44.31 6.85 -36.17
CA SER A 157 -43.13 5.99 -35.99
C SER A 157 -42.55 6.09 -34.57
N SER A 158 -42.63 7.26 -33.93
CA SER A 158 -42.21 7.51 -32.55
C SER A 158 -43.12 6.86 -31.49
N ARG A 159 -44.32 6.43 -31.88
CA ARG A 159 -45.14 5.46 -31.11
C ARG A 159 -44.63 4.03 -31.26
N SER A 160 -43.31 3.84 -31.43
CA SER A 160 -42.68 2.52 -31.35
C SER A 160 -42.72 2.07 -29.89
N GLN A 161 -43.86 1.50 -29.51
CA GLN A 161 -44.02 0.67 -28.31
C GLN A 161 -42.90 -0.38 -28.23
N ASP A 162 -42.31 -0.75 -29.36
CA ASP A 162 -41.18 -1.66 -29.51
C ASP A 162 -39.92 -1.17 -28.78
N LEU A 163 -39.53 0.12 -28.87
CA LEU A 163 -38.34 0.63 -28.17
C LEU A 163 -38.53 0.68 -26.65
N LEU A 164 -39.74 1.02 -26.21
CA LEU A 164 -40.08 0.99 -24.78
C LEU A 164 -40.21 -0.45 -24.25
N ALA A 165 -40.68 -1.39 -25.08
CA ALA A 165 -40.73 -2.80 -24.75
C ALA A 165 -39.32 -3.41 -24.66
N GLU A 166 -38.42 -3.03 -25.57
CA GLU A 166 -37.01 -3.43 -25.57
C GLU A 166 -36.25 -2.85 -24.38
N ALA A 167 -36.41 -1.55 -24.08
CA ALA A 167 -35.81 -0.96 -22.88
C ALA A 167 -36.31 -1.65 -21.60
N ARG A 168 -37.60 -1.99 -21.52
CA ARG A 168 -38.17 -2.71 -20.37
C ARG A 168 -37.68 -4.15 -20.28
N SER A 169 -37.49 -4.86 -21.40
CA SER A 169 -36.95 -6.22 -21.38
C SER A 169 -35.49 -6.24 -20.96
N LEU A 170 -34.67 -5.29 -21.45
CA LEU A 170 -33.28 -5.12 -21.03
C LEU A 170 -33.18 -4.81 -19.53
N VAL A 171 -34.00 -3.88 -19.02
CA VAL A 171 -34.02 -3.57 -17.58
C VAL A 171 -34.42 -4.79 -16.75
N LYS A 172 -35.42 -5.57 -17.18
CA LYS A 172 -35.80 -6.81 -16.49
C LYS A 172 -34.72 -7.88 -16.54
N GLN A 173 -34.01 -8.00 -17.66
CA GLN A 173 -32.88 -8.93 -17.79
C GLN A 173 -31.74 -8.53 -16.85
N HIS A 174 -31.40 -7.23 -16.81
CA HIS A 174 -30.32 -6.72 -15.96
C HIS A 174 -30.70 -6.78 -14.48
N SER A 175 -31.96 -6.53 -14.12
CA SER A 175 -32.42 -6.69 -12.74
C SER A 175 -32.32 -8.15 -12.29
N GLY A 176 -32.71 -9.10 -13.14
CA GLY A 176 -32.56 -10.53 -12.83
C GLY A 176 -31.11 -10.99 -12.69
N GLU A 177 -30.21 -10.48 -13.55
CA GLU A 177 -28.77 -10.76 -13.44
C GLU A 177 -28.18 -10.18 -12.14
N ILE A 178 -28.55 -8.94 -11.79
CA ILE A 178 -28.09 -8.32 -10.54
C ILE A 178 -28.63 -9.06 -9.33
N GLU A 179 -29.91 -9.45 -9.33
CA GLU A 179 -30.49 -10.25 -8.25
C GLU A 179 -29.72 -11.56 -8.06
N PHE A 180 -29.42 -12.27 -9.14
CA PHE A 180 -28.62 -13.50 -9.09
C PHE A 180 -27.20 -13.26 -8.57
N GLN A 181 -26.53 -12.18 -9.01
CA GLN A 181 -25.19 -11.83 -8.53
C GLN A 181 -25.19 -11.43 -7.04
N VAL A 182 -26.23 -10.73 -6.59
CA VAL A 182 -26.38 -10.37 -5.17
C VAL A 182 -26.62 -11.61 -4.32
N ASP A 183 -27.44 -12.55 -4.79
CA ASP A 183 -27.66 -13.83 -4.11
C ASP A 183 -26.37 -14.67 -4.05
N GLN A 184 -25.60 -14.72 -5.14
CA GLN A 184 -24.31 -15.39 -5.17
C GLN A 184 -23.30 -14.75 -4.20
N LEU A 185 -23.29 -13.41 -4.10
CA LEU A 185 -22.47 -12.69 -3.14
C LEU A 185 -22.90 -13.01 -1.70
N ALA A 186 -24.20 -13.01 -1.42
CA ALA A 186 -24.74 -13.32 -0.09
C ALA A 186 -24.36 -14.75 0.33
N ASP A 187 -24.52 -15.73 -0.55
CA ASP A 187 -24.09 -17.11 -0.30
C ASP A 187 -22.56 -17.21 -0.11
N GLY A 188 -21.78 -16.45 -0.89
CA GLY A 188 -20.33 -16.34 -0.71
C GLY A 188 -19.93 -15.80 0.66
N ILE A 189 -20.62 -14.76 1.14
CA ILE A 189 -20.40 -14.18 2.48
C ILE A 189 -20.75 -15.18 3.58
N HIS A 190 -21.87 -15.89 3.45
CA HIS A 190 -22.26 -16.93 4.42
C HIS A 190 -21.23 -18.06 4.48
N LYS A 191 -20.73 -18.52 3.33
CA LYS A 191 -19.65 -19.51 3.27
C LYS A 191 -18.37 -19.00 3.94
N LEU A 192 -17.97 -17.75 3.67
CA LEU A 192 -16.80 -17.14 4.32
C LEU A 192 -16.97 -17.04 5.84
N ASP A 193 -18.13 -16.64 6.34
CA ASP A 193 -18.43 -16.60 7.77
C ASP A 193 -18.37 -18.01 8.39
N HIS A 194 -18.88 -19.03 7.70
CA HIS A 194 -18.76 -20.42 8.14
C HIS A 194 -17.29 -20.89 8.20
N TYR A 195 -16.48 -20.57 7.19
CA TYR A 195 -15.05 -20.88 7.22
C TYR A 195 -14.30 -20.11 8.30
N GLY A 196 -14.65 -18.83 8.52
CA GLY A 196 -14.11 -18.02 9.62
C GLY A 196 -14.37 -18.66 10.97
N LYS A 197 -15.63 -19.00 11.26
CA LYS A 197 -16.01 -19.70 12.51
C LYS A 197 -15.33 -21.06 12.66
N ALA A 198 -15.11 -21.79 11.56
CA ALA A 198 -14.38 -23.05 11.60
C ALA A 198 -12.89 -22.83 11.90
N ALA A 199 -12.27 -21.83 11.28
CA ALA A 199 -10.88 -21.43 11.54
C ALA A 199 -10.68 -20.97 12.98
N ASP A 200 -11.59 -20.16 13.54
CA ASP A 200 -11.55 -19.71 14.93
C ASP A 200 -11.59 -20.89 15.91
N ARG A 201 -12.43 -21.90 15.63
CA ARG A 201 -12.48 -23.12 16.46
C ARG A 201 -11.19 -23.94 16.39
N LEU A 202 -10.59 -24.04 15.20
CA LEU A 202 -9.31 -24.74 15.04
C LEU A 202 -8.18 -23.98 15.73
N ALA A 203 -8.13 -22.66 15.57
CA ALA A 203 -7.20 -21.81 16.27
C ALA A 203 -7.35 -21.95 17.80
N GLY A 204 -8.60 -21.95 18.30
CA GLY A 204 -8.90 -22.19 19.70
C GLY A 204 -8.35 -23.53 20.22
N ARG A 205 -8.57 -24.62 19.47
CA ARG A 205 -8.02 -25.94 19.84
C ARG A 205 -6.50 -25.98 19.84
N ILE A 206 -5.85 -25.38 18.83
CA ILE A 206 -4.38 -25.33 18.76
C ILE A 206 -3.82 -24.52 19.93
N LEU A 207 -4.46 -23.40 20.28
CA LEU A 207 -4.05 -22.61 21.44
C LEU A 207 -4.25 -23.36 22.75
N GLU A 208 -5.36 -24.11 22.89
CA GLU A 208 -5.61 -24.97 24.05
C GLU A 208 -4.56 -26.10 24.17
N ASP A 209 -4.23 -26.77 23.06
CA ASP A 209 -3.16 -27.78 23.00
C ASP A 209 -1.79 -27.18 23.34
N ALA A 210 -1.51 -25.96 22.83
CA ALA A 210 -0.28 -25.24 23.12
C ALA A 210 -0.19 -24.81 24.60
N GLU A 211 -1.29 -24.34 25.18
CA GLU A 211 -1.38 -24.01 26.60
C GLU A 211 -1.14 -25.25 27.46
N ALA A 212 -1.76 -26.39 27.12
CA ALA A 212 -1.53 -27.65 27.82
C ALA A 212 -0.06 -28.10 27.73
N ALA A 213 0.56 -28.00 26.54
CA ALA A 213 1.97 -28.32 26.36
C ALA A 213 2.90 -27.38 27.14
N LEU A 214 2.59 -26.09 27.18
CA LEU A 214 3.32 -25.10 27.97
C LEU A 214 3.17 -25.36 29.46
N ALA A 215 1.96 -25.67 29.96
CA ALA A 215 1.71 -26.00 31.35
C ALA A 215 2.52 -27.23 31.80
N VAL A 216 2.60 -28.27 30.95
CA VAL A 216 3.45 -29.44 31.20
C VAL A 216 4.93 -29.06 31.25
N ARG A 217 5.41 -28.22 30.32
CA ARG A 217 6.80 -27.74 30.32
C ARG A 217 7.11 -26.91 31.56
N GLU A 218 6.25 -25.97 31.93
CA GLU A 218 6.39 -25.16 33.14
C GLU A 218 6.43 -26.04 34.39
N ALA A 219 5.54 -27.04 34.49
CA ALA A 219 5.55 -27.98 35.59
C ALA A 219 6.87 -28.76 35.69
N LYS A 220 7.40 -29.25 34.55
CA LYS A 220 8.71 -29.92 34.51
C LYS A 220 9.84 -29.00 34.98
N VAL A 221 9.90 -27.77 34.46
CA VAL A 221 10.91 -26.77 34.87
C VAL A 221 10.80 -26.46 36.36
N ARG A 222 9.58 -26.32 36.90
CA ARG A 222 9.36 -26.12 38.34
C ARG A 222 9.84 -27.31 39.20
N VAL A 223 9.70 -28.53 38.69
CA VAL A 223 10.21 -29.75 39.36
C VAL A 223 11.75 -29.80 39.32
N GLU A 224 12.36 -29.54 38.16
CA GLU A 224 13.83 -29.51 37.99
C GLU A 224 14.49 -28.44 38.86
N ALA A 225 13.88 -27.26 38.95
CA ALA A 225 14.34 -26.18 39.81
C ALA A 225 14.08 -26.41 41.31
N GLY A 226 13.42 -27.51 41.71
CA GLY A 226 13.06 -27.80 43.10
C GLY A 226 12.01 -26.86 43.70
N THR A 227 11.43 -25.95 42.90
CA THR A 227 10.48 -24.91 43.34
C THR A 227 9.01 -25.31 43.17
N GLY A 228 8.73 -26.55 42.79
CA GLY A 228 7.38 -27.02 42.42
C GLY A 228 6.28 -26.89 43.48
N LYS A 229 6.61 -26.74 44.78
CA LYS A 229 5.63 -26.55 45.87
C LYS A 229 5.46 -25.10 46.31
N LEU A 230 6.30 -24.18 45.81
CA LEU A 230 6.33 -22.79 46.26
C LEU A 230 5.64 -21.89 45.23
N PRO A 231 4.81 -20.92 45.65
CA PRO A 231 4.25 -19.93 44.74
C PRO A 231 5.38 -19.06 44.16
N LEU A 232 5.26 -18.69 42.88
CA LEU A 232 6.27 -17.90 42.14
C LEU A 232 6.72 -16.64 42.89
N MET A 233 5.79 -15.96 43.58
CA MET A 233 6.08 -14.76 44.35
C MET A 233 7.00 -15.01 45.55
N GLU A 234 6.98 -16.19 46.15
CA GLU A 234 7.92 -16.54 47.24
C GLU A 234 9.30 -16.88 46.69
N VAL A 235 9.39 -17.52 45.52
CA VAL A 235 10.67 -17.77 44.81
C VAL A 235 11.32 -16.45 44.39
N LEU A 236 10.54 -15.51 43.84
CA LEU A 236 11.06 -14.18 43.50
C LEU A 236 11.48 -13.38 44.74
N ARG A 237 10.74 -13.52 45.85
CA ARG A 237 11.10 -12.88 47.12
C ARG A 237 12.34 -13.50 47.76
N SER A 238 12.58 -14.81 47.61
CA SER A 238 13.79 -15.44 48.12
C SER A 238 15.02 -15.09 47.28
N LEU A 239 14.90 -15.01 45.95
CA LEU A 239 15.95 -14.51 45.07
C LEU A 239 16.31 -13.05 45.38
N ALA A 240 15.31 -12.18 45.54
CA ALA A 240 15.53 -10.78 45.91
C ALA A 240 16.17 -10.59 47.30
N ARG A 241 16.06 -11.60 48.19
CA ARG A 241 16.74 -11.61 49.49
C ARG A 241 18.16 -12.19 49.43
N LEU A 242 18.46 -13.00 48.41
CA LEU A 242 19.78 -13.57 48.17
C LEU A 242 20.74 -12.58 47.49
N GLU A 243 20.22 -11.56 46.80
CA GLU A 243 21.01 -10.52 46.12
C GLU A 243 21.39 -9.31 47.02
N ARG A 244 21.26 -9.42 48.34
CA ARG A 244 21.64 -8.38 49.31
C ARG A 244 22.61 -8.91 50.35
#